data_AF-A0A5F0LW18-F1
#
_entry.id   AF-A0A5F0LW18-F1
#
_cell.length_a   1.000
_cell.length_b   1.000
_cell.length_c   1.000
_cell.angle_alpha   90.00
_cell.angle_beta   90.00
_cell.angle_gamma   90.00
#
_symmetry.space_group_name_H-M   'P 1'
#
loop_
_entity.id
_entity.type
_entity.pdbx_description
1 polymer ?
#
loop_
_entity_poly.entity_id
_entity_poly.type
_entity_poly.pdbx_seq_one_letter_code
_entity_poly.pdbx_strand_id
1 'polypeptide(L)'
;MRGVDHLAPLPAMRLPVAVHYTERRRRQRRQQAFCRELARMALRSLHQELTLYPKPGLVSPVDNGSHDDMDATTFLRSLFSLRRYFSDIAAAGAAGTSFNELKRLGIDAEQRMLKATGGVNTHRGAIFCLGMLCAAIACCRSQEMTLSPQAIRATLLIRWGDALTGHTNSSIENEETASHGLRVAARHAVGGAREEGALGFPSVFEIALPQLQATLAAGRDWHCAKIDALFALMAHVSDTNVYHRGGAAGAALVQQRSREFLAGGGTADPAWLVRAEAVHHEFVERRLSPGGAADLLAAACLIHTVCGGERQA
;
A
#
# COMPACT_ATOMS: atom_id res chain seq x y z
N MET A 1 39.49 53.30 -56.32
CA MET A 1 39.39 51.83 -56.23
C MET A 1 40.05 51.36 -54.93
N ARG A 2 39.26 51.10 -53.89
CA ARG A 2 39.65 50.32 -52.71
C ARG A 2 38.47 49.41 -52.37
N GLY A 3 38.76 48.13 -52.14
CA GLY A 3 37.81 47.03 -52.06
C GLY A 3 36.83 47.17 -50.90
N VAL A 4 35.61 46.71 -51.14
CA VAL A 4 34.60 46.45 -50.13
C VAL A 4 34.52 44.93 -49.99
N ASP A 5 34.95 44.42 -48.85
CA ASP A 5 34.90 43.01 -48.51
C ASP A 5 33.45 42.52 -48.43
N HIS A 6 33.11 41.55 -49.27
CA HIS A 6 31.87 40.78 -49.16
C HIS A 6 32.04 39.72 -48.05
N LEU A 7 31.51 40.00 -46.86
CA LEU A 7 31.29 38.98 -45.83
C LEU A 7 30.17 38.03 -46.28
N ALA A 8 30.50 36.76 -46.46
CA ALA A 8 29.52 35.70 -46.69
C ALA A 8 28.65 35.50 -45.43
N PRO A 9 27.32 35.29 -45.57
CA PRO A 9 26.48 35.02 -44.41
C PRO A 9 26.83 33.64 -43.81
N LEU A 10 27.07 33.62 -42.50
CA LEU A 10 27.25 32.37 -41.74
C LEU A 10 25.99 31.50 -41.84
N PRO A 11 26.13 30.17 -41.99
CA PRO A 11 24.99 29.27 -42.09
C PRO A 11 24.19 29.31 -40.78
N ALA A 12 22.88 29.55 -40.90
CA ALA A 12 21.97 29.50 -39.76
C ALA A 12 22.00 28.10 -39.13
N MET A 13 22.55 28.00 -37.92
CA MET A 13 22.54 26.77 -37.14
C MET A 13 21.10 26.50 -36.69
N ARG A 14 20.38 25.67 -37.47
CA ARG A 14 19.08 25.14 -37.06
C ARG A 14 19.31 24.14 -35.92
N LEU A 15 19.06 24.57 -34.69
CA LEU A 15 18.96 23.65 -33.55
C LEU A 15 17.85 22.61 -33.84
N PRO A 16 18.09 21.31 -33.60
CA PRO A 16 17.14 20.26 -33.96
C PRO A 16 15.99 20.18 -32.95
N VAL A 17 14.99 21.06 -33.09
CA VAL A 17 13.78 21.10 -32.24
C VAL A 17 13.02 19.76 -32.24
N ALA A 18 13.11 18.98 -33.32
CA ALA A 18 12.42 17.70 -33.48
C ALA A 18 12.93 16.57 -32.56
N VAL A 19 14.22 16.57 -32.21
CA VAL A 19 14.83 15.52 -31.37
C VAL A 19 14.30 15.63 -29.93
N HIS A 20 14.25 16.86 -29.39
CA HIS A 20 13.66 17.12 -28.07
C HIS A 20 12.17 16.76 -27.96
N TYR A 21 11.37 16.98 -29.02
CA TYR A 21 9.94 16.64 -29.00
C TYR A 21 9.70 15.11 -28.96
N THR A 22 10.47 14.37 -29.76
CA THR A 22 10.34 12.90 -29.83
C THR A 22 10.84 12.21 -28.56
N GLU A 23 11.92 12.70 -27.95
CA GLU A 23 12.43 12.22 -26.66
C GLU A 23 11.45 12.49 -25.52
N ARG A 24 10.87 13.70 -25.45
CA ARG A 24 9.86 14.04 -24.44
C ARG A 24 8.63 13.14 -24.54
N ARG A 25 8.12 12.89 -25.76
CA ARG A 25 7.02 11.94 -25.98
C ARG A 25 7.39 10.51 -25.60
N ARG A 26 8.60 10.05 -25.90
CA ARG A 26 9.09 8.72 -25.51
C ARG A 26 9.16 8.58 -23.99
N ARG A 27 9.70 9.57 -23.28
CA ARG A 27 9.75 9.59 -21.81
C ARG A 27 8.36 9.56 -21.20
N GLN A 28 7.43 10.36 -21.70
CA GLN A 28 6.03 10.36 -21.26
C GLN A 28 5.34 9.00 -21.48
N ARG A 29 5.54 8.38 -22.64
CA ARG A 29 4.98 7.04 -22.93
C ARG A 29 5.55 5.96 -22.02
N ARG A 30 6.86 5.99 -21.75
CA ARG A 30 7.53 5.07 -20.81
C ARG A 30 6.97 5.25 -19.39
N GLN A 31 6.81 6.50 -18.94
CA GLN A 31 6.21 6.79 -17.64
C GLN A 31 4.77 6.26 -17.54
N GLN A 32 3.93 6.50 -18.56
CA GLN A 32 2.55 6.00 -18.59
C GLN A 32 2.47 4.47 -18.66
N ALA A 33 3.44 3.82 -19.31
CA ALA A 33 3.54 2.36 -19.30
C ALA A 33 3.89 1.84 -17.89
N PHE A 34 4.88 2.46 -17.24
CA PHE A 34 5.28 2.13 -15.88
C PHE A 34 4.14 2.35 -14.87
N CYS A 35 3.41 3.46 -14.92
CA CYS A 35 2.28 3.70 -14.02
C CYS A 35 1.19 2.63 -14.16
N ARG A 36 0.94 2.14 -15.39
CA ARG A 36 -0.02 1.04 -15.63
C ARG A 36 0.50 -0.30 -15.13
N GLU A 37 1.80 -0.54 -15.25
CA GLU A 37 2.43 -1.74 -14.71
C GLU A 37 2.38 -1.76 -13.18
N LEU A 38 2.76 -0.65 -12.54
CA LEU A 38 2.67 -0.46 -11.10
C LEU A 38 1.24 -0.63 -10.59
N ALA A 39 0.24 -0.14 -11.33
CA ALA A 39 -1.16 -0.36 -11.01
C ALA A 39 -1.54 -1.84 -11.00
N ARG A 40 -1.03 -2.64 -11.95
CA ARG A 40 -1.24 -4.10 -11.96
C ARG A 40 -0.56 -4.77 -10.77
N MET A 41 0.65 -4.34 -10.40
CA MET A 41 1.35 -4.85 -9.21
C MET A 41 0.57 -4.55 -7.93
N ALA A 42 0.05 -3.32 -7.77
CA ALA A 42 -0.77 -2.95 -6.60
C ALA A 42 -2.04 -3.78 -6.50
N LEU A 43 -2.77 -3.97 -7.61
CA LEU A 43 -3.95 -4.84 -7.65
C LEU A 43 -3.60 -6.31 -7.37
N ARG A 44 -2.47 -6.80 -7.89
CA ARG A 44 -1.99 -8.16 -7.62
C ARG A 44 -1.69 -8.33 -6.13
N SER A 45 -1.09 -7.35 -5.47
CA SER A 45 -0.83 -7.41 -4.03
C SER A 45 -2.11 -7.49 -3.20
N LEU A 46 -3.14 -6.71 -3.55
CA LEU A 46 -4.44 -6.80 -2.88
C LEU A 46 -5.13 -8.14 -3.14
N HIS A 47 -5.04 -8.67 -4.37
CA HIS A 47 -5.57 -10.00 -4.67
C HIS A 47 -4.81 -11.11 -3.92
N GLN A 48 -3.48 -10.98 -3.77
CA GLN A 48 -2.65 -11.91 -3.00
C GLN A 48 -2.96 -11.89 -1.50
N GLU A 49 -3.38 -10.73 -0.98
CA GLU A 49 -3.87 -10.57 0.38
C GLU A 49 -5.27 -11.21 0.52
N LEU A 50 -6.17 -10.99 -0.43
CA LEU A 50 -7.52 -11.57 -0.40
C LEU A 50 -7.46 -13.10 -0.40
N THR A 51 -6.64 -13.67 -1.29
CA THR A 51 -6.51 -15.12 -1.50
C THR A 51 -5.62 -15.83 -0.47
N LEU A 52 -5.08 -15.10 0.50
CA LEU A 52 -4.31 -15.71 1.58
C LEU A 52 -5.22 -16.47 2.54
N TYR A 53 -4.80 -17.67 2.93
CA TYR A 53 -5.46 -18.48 3.96
C TYR A 53 -4.42 -19.41 4.61
N PRO A 54 -4.46 -19.65 5.94
CA PRO A 54 -5.37 -19.06 6.92
C PRO A 54 -5.11 -17.58 7.15
N LYS A 55 -6.18 -16.82 7.41
CA LYS A 55 -6.11 -15.35 7.49
C LYS A 55 -6.93 -14.87 8.68
N PRO A 56 -6.35 -14.79 9.89
CA PRO A 56 -7.14 -14.78 11.12
C PRO A 56 -8.20 -13.68 11.21
N GLY A 57 -9.46 -14.09 11.32
CA GLY A 57 -10.62 -13.18 11.42
C GLY A 57 -10.92 -12.33 10.18
N LEU A 58 -10.20 -12.50 9.08
CA LEU A 58 -10.30 -11.70 7.86
C LEU A 58 -11.01 -12.47 6.76
N VAL A 59 -11.61 -11.73 5.83
CA VAL A 59 -12.24 -12.29 4.62
C VAL A 59 -11.20 -12.99 3.74
N SER A 60 -11.58 -14.17 3.27
CA SER A 60 -10.84 -14.98 2.30
C SER A 60 -11.82 -15.67 1.33
N PRO A 61 -11.34 -16.42 0.31
CA PRO A 61 -12.21 -17.28 -0.49
C PRO A 61 -12.86 -18.43 0.30
N VAL A 62 -12.32 -18.76 1.48
CA VAL A 62 -12.85 -19.85 2.32
C VAL A 62 -14.08 -19.38 3.09
N ASP A 63 -14.03 -18.18 3.66
CA ASP A 63 -15.11 -17.63 4.48
C ASP A 63 -15.02 -16.09 4.62
N ASN A 64 -16.04 -15.51 5.25
CA ASN A 64 -16.14 -14.07 5.49
C ASN A 64 -15.35 -13.59 6.72
N GLY A 65 -14.59 -14.46 7.38
CA GLY A 65 -13.96 -14.19 8.65
C GLY A 65 -14.95 -13.65 9.67
N SER A 66 -14.58 -12.54 10.33
CA SER A 66 -15.37 -11.88 11.37
C SER A 66 -16.46 -10.93 10.84
N HIS A 67 -16.75 -10.94 9.53
CA HIS A 67 -17.66 -9.99 8.89
C HIS A 67 -18.97 -10.63 8.45
N ASP A 68 -20.06 -9.89 8.64
CA ASP A 68 -21.41 -10.28 8.14
C ASP A 68 -21.81 -9.46 6.91
N ASP A 69 -21.10 -8.37 6.62
CA ASP A 69 -21.42 -7.36 5.61
C ASP A 69 -20.54 -7.46 4.36
N MET A 70 -19.52 -8.31 4.35
CA MET A 70 -18.60 -8.49 3.23
C MET A 70 -18.13 -9.95 3.08
N ASP A 71 -17.82 -10.30 1.84
CA ASP A 71 -17.31 -11.60 1.41
C ASP A 71 -16.23 -11.40 0.33
N ALA A 72 -15.63 -12.50 -0.15
CA ALA A 72 -14.63 -12.45 -1.22
C ALA A 72 -15.16 -11.77 -2.50
N THR A 73 -16.45 -11.95 -2.82
CA THR A 73 -17.08 -11.30 -3.98
C THR A 73 -17.10 -9.79 -3.85
N THR A 74 -17.38 -9.28 -2.65
CA THR A 74 -17.38 -7.84 -2.32
C THR A 74 -15.97 -7.26 -2.48
N PHE A 75 -14.94 -7.98 -2.02
CA PHE A 75 -13.55 -7.60 -2.24
C PHE A 75 -13.17 -7.56 -3.73
N LEU A 76 -13.58 -8.56 -4.53
CA LEU A 76 -13.36 -8.58 -5.97
C LEU A 76 -14.02 -7.38 -6.67
N ARG A 77 -15.27 -7.04 -6.31
CA ARG A 77 -15.95 -5.83 -6.81
C ARG A 77 -15.15 -4.56 -6.50
N SER A 78 -14.63 -4.46 -5.28
CA SER A 78 -13.76 -3.35 -4.90
C SER A 78 -12.48 -3.31 -5.76
N LEU A 79 -11.76 -4.43 -5.92
CA LEU A 79 -10.56 -4.50 -6.77
C LEU A 79 -10.84 -4.01 -8.20
N PHE A 80 -11.96 -4.43 -8.78
CA PHE A 80 -12.36 -4.00 -10.11
C PHE A 80 -12.64 -2.50 -10.18
N SER A 81 -13.15 -1.87 -9.11
CA SER A 81 -13.40 -0.42 -9.06
C SER A 81 -12.10 0.40 -8.95
N LEU A 82 -11.04 -0.18 -8.40
CA LEU A 82 -9.75 0.48 -8.15
C LEU A 82 -8.75 0.40 -9.31
N ARG A 83 -9.10 -0.31 -10.41
CA ARG A 83 -8.19 -0.55 -11.54
C ARG A 83 -7.52 0.70 -12.13
N ARG A 84 -8.28 1.81 -12.22
CA ARG A 84 -7.76 3.09 -12.76
C ARG A 84 -7.00 3.88 -11.71
N TYR A 85 -7.46 3.85 -10.46
CA TYR A 85 -6.94 4.65 -9.36
C TYR A 85 -5.42 4.51 -9.20
N PHE A 86 -4.90 3.29 -9.15
CA PHE A 86 -3.47 3.09 -8.94
C PHE A 86 -2.60 3.64 -10.08
N SER A 87 -3.11 3.63 -11.33
CA SER A 87 -2.41 4.23 -12.46
C SER A 87 -2.45 5.76 -12.39
N ASP A 88 -3.59 6.33 -11.98
CA ASP A 88 -3.80 7.77 -11.89
C ASP A 88 -2.95 8.37 -10.76
N ILE A 89 -2.94 7.75 -9.58
CA ILE A 89 -2.14 8.23 -8.45
C ILE A 89 -0.63 8.02 -8.68
N ALA A 90 -0.23 6.95 -9.37
CA ALA A 90 1.15 6.79 -9.82
C ALA A 90 1.55 7.89 -10.80
N ALA A 91 0.69 8.23 -11.76
CA ALA A 91 0.96 9.33 -12.70
C ALA A 91 1.08 10.69 -11.99
N ALA A 92 0.23 10.95 -11.01
CA ALA A 92 0.29 12.15 -10.17
C ALA A 92 1.61 12.20 -9.37
N GLY A 93 2.01 11.09 -8.73
CA GLY A 93 3.28 10.97 -8.03
C GLY A 93 4.50 11.19 -8.94
N ALA A 94 4.50 10.60 -10.13
CA ALA A 94 5.54 10.80 -11.13
C ALA A 94 5.69 12.27 -11.58
N ALA A 95 4.57 12.99 -11.64
CA ALA A 95 4.53 14.41 -11.95
C ALA A 95 4.88 15.32 -10.74
N GLY A 96 5.06 14.75 -9.55
CA GLY A 96 5.40 15.50 -8.33
C GLY A 96 4.27 16.40 -7.85
N THR A 97 3.02 15.99 -8.03
CA THR A 97 1.86 16.80 -7.60
C THR A 97 1.79 16.95 -6.07
N SER A 98 1.04 17.96 -5.62
CA SER A 98 0.81 18.19 -4.19
C SER A 98 0.03 17.05 -3.54
N PHE A 99 0.14 16.93 -2.21
CA PHE A 99 -0.62 15.97 -1.43
C PHE A 99 -2.14 16.14 -1.59
N ASN A 100 -2.62 17.38 -1.76
CA ASN A 100 -4.06 17.64 -1.95
C ASN A 100 -4.61 16.96 -3.21
N GLU A 101 -3.83 16.89 -4.28
CA GLU A 101 -4.24 16.18 -5.50
C GLU A 101 -4.25 14.66 -5.29
N LEU A 102 -3.25 14.10 -4.60
CA LEU A 102 -3.22 12.68 -4.24
C LEU A 102 -4.40 12.31 -3.34
N LYS A 103 -4.71 13.18 -2.37
CA LYS A 103 -5.86 13.04 -1.47
C LYS A 103 -7.18 13.05 -2.23
N ARG A 104 -7.35 13.95 -3.20
CA ARG A 104 -8.54 14.01 -4.06
C ARG A 104 -8.73 12.70 -4.83
N LEU A 105 -7.66 12.19 -5.45
CA LEU A 105 -7.70 10.89 -6.15
C LEU A 105 -8.08 9.74 -5.22
N GLY A 106 -7.57 9.75 -3.99
CA GLY A 106 -7.92 8.77 -2.96
C GLY A 106 -9.39 8.83 -2.55
N ILE A 107 -9.94 10.03 -2.33
CA ILE A 107 -11.36 10.24 -2.02
C ILE A 107 -12.25 9.75 -3.17
N ASP A 108 -11.91 10.11 -4.41
CA ASP A 108 -12.66 9.65 -5.60
C ASP A 108 -12.63 8.12 -5.73
N ALA A 109 -11.49 7.49 -5.39
CA ALA A 109 -11.35 6.04 -5.40
C ALA A 109 -12.18 5.37 -4.30
N GLU A 110 -12.20 5.94 -3.10
CA GLU A 110 -13.02 5.47 -1.99
C GLU A 110 -14.51 5.53 -2.35
N GLN A 111 -14.98 6.64 -2.93
CA GLN A 111 -16.37 6.77 -3.38
C GLN A 111 -16.74 5.73 -4.44
N ARG A 112 -15.85 5.47 -5.41
CA ARG A 112 -16.06 4.42 -6.42
C ARG A 112 -16.09 3.03 -5.81
N MET A 113 -15.21 2.75 -4.84
CA MET A 113 -15.21 1.50 -4.08
C MET A 113 -16.55 1.33 -3.37
N LEU A 114 -16.95 2.30 -2.53
CA LEU A 114 -18.19 2.24 -1.77
C LEU A 114 -19.40 2.04 -2.70
N LYS A 115 -19.45 2.72 -3.84
CA LYS A 115 -20.52 2.50 -4.83
C LYS A 115 -20.52 1.07 -5.38
N ALA A 116 -19.35 0.51 -5.66
CA ALA A 116 -19.22 -0.85 -6.20
C ALA A 116 -19.50 -1.95 -5.15
N THR A 117 -19.36 -1.65 -3.87
CA THR A 117 -19.55 -2.57 -2.75
C THR A 117 -20.86 -2.34 -1.99
N GLY A 118 -21.76 -1.49 -2.49
CA GLY A 118 -23.05 -1.23 -1.83
C GLY A 118 -22.93 -0.47 -0.51
N GLY A 119 -21.88 0.33 -0.34
CA GLY A 119 -21.59 1.11 0.86
C GLY A 119 -20.65 0.42 1.85
N VAL A 120 -20.21 -0.81 1.55
CA VAL A 120 -19.36 -1.60 2.44
C VAL A 120 -17.89 -1.20 2.28
N ASN A 121 -17.21 -0.94 3.39
CA ASN A 121 -15.80 -0.55 3.38
C ASN A 121 -14.88 -1.77 3.33
N THR A 122 -14.29 -2.06 2.17
CA THR A 122 -13.35 -3.19 1.98
C THR A 122 -11.88 -2.80 1.98
N HIS A 123 -11.51 -1.68 1.35
CA HIS A 123 -10.11 -1.34 1.05
C HIS A 123 -9.76 0.13 1.34
N ARG A 124 -10.47 0.83 2.22
CA ARG A 124 -10.20 2.26 2.48
C ARG A 124 -8.77 2.51 2.96
N GLY A 125 -8.24 1.67 3.85
CA GLY A 125 -6.85 1.78 4.31
C GLY A 125 -5.85 1.42 3.21
N ALA A 126 -6.10 0.34 2.46
CA ALA A 126 -5.33 -0.04 1.27
C ALA A 126 -5.27 1.06 0.20
N ILE A 127 -6.39 1.75 -0.08
CA ILE A 127 -6.43 2.88 -1.03
C ILE A 127 -5.40 3.93 -0.60
N PHE A 128 -5.40 4.32 0.67
CA PHE A 128 -4.45 5.30 1.18
C PHE A 128 -3.00 4.77 1.17
N CYS A 129 -2.75 3.61 1.77
CA CYS A 129 -1.41 3.08 1.95
C CYS A 129 -0.75 2.71 0.60
N LEU A 130 -1.37 1.84 -0.20
CA LEU A 130 -0.83 1.48 -1.51
C LEU A 130 -0.84 2.68 -2.46
N GLY A 131 -1.83 3.57 -2.36
CA GLY A 131 -1.89 4.77 -3.20
C GLY A 131 -0.69 5.69 -2.99
N MET A 132 -0.34 6.00 -1.74
CA MET A 132 0.81 6.83 -1.41
C MET A 132 2.14 6.15 -1.78
N LEU A 133 2.26 4.84 -1.59
CA LEU A 133 3.45 4.10 -2.03
C LEU A 133 3.56 4.07 -3.56
N CYS A 134 2.45 3.91 -4.29
CA CYS A 134 2.43 4.00 -5.75
C CYS A 134 2.91 5.37 -6.24
N ALA A 135 2.46 6.46 -5.59
CA ALA A 135 2.92 7.80 -5.90
C ALA A 135 4.44 7.95 -5.69
N ALA A 136 4.96 7.46 -4.56
CA ALA A 136 6.39 7.50 -4.24
C ALA A 136 7.23 6.67 -5.21
N ILE A 137 6.84 5.43 -5.50
CA ILE A 137 7.53 4.54 -6.47
C ILE A 137 7.60 5.21 -7.84
N ALA A 138 6.49 5.77 -8.32
CA ALA A 138 6.45 6.44 -9.61
C ALA A 138 7.27 7.74 -9.64
N CYS A 139 7.36 8.44 -8.51
CA CYS A 139 8.24 9.61 -8.34
C CYS A 139 9.73 9.22 -8.38
N CYS A 140 10.13 8.14 -7.71
CA CYS A 140 11.49 7.61 -7.82
C CYS A 140 11.82 7.26 -9.27
N ARG A 141 10.91 6.56 -9.96
CA ARG A 141 11.11 6.13 -11.35
C ARG A 141 11.20 7.32 -12.31
N SER A 142 10.40 8.37 -12.12
CA SER A 142 10.42 9.56 -12.98
C SER A 142 11.72 10.37 -12.84
N GLN A 143 12.36 10.26 -11.67
CA GLN A 143 13.69 10.81 -11.37
C GLN A 143 14.84 9.85 -11.71
N GLU A 144 14.55 8.73 -12.38
CA GLU A 144 15.54 7.73 -12.79
C GLU A 144 16.32 7.09 -11.63
N MET A 145 15.74 7.12 -10.42
CA MET A 145 16.31 6.47 -9.25
C MET A 145 16.15 4.95 -9.33
N THR A 146 17.16 4.22 -8.86
CA THR A 146 17.04 2.79 -8.59
C THR A 146 16.01 2.58 -7.49
N LEU A 147 15.04 1.69 -7.73
CA LEU A 147 13.99 1.39 -6.77
C LEU A 147 14.57 0.51 -5.66
N SER A 148 14.52 1.03 -4.43
CA SER A 148 14.82 0.30 -3.21
C SER A 148 13.81 0.68 -2.14
N PRO A 149 13.59 -0.15 -1.11
CA PRO A 149 12.69 0.19 -0.01
C PRO A 149 13.05 1.54 0.63
N GLN A 150 14.34 1.80 0.82
CA GLN A 150 14.86 3.04 1.41
C GLN A 150 14.60 4.24 0.50
N ALA A 151 14.85 4.12 -0.81
CA ALA A 151 14.61 5.20 -1.76
C ALA A 151 13.14 5.58 -1.85
N ILE A 152 12.25 4.58 -1.85
CA ILE A 152 10.79 4.78 -1.89
C ILE A 152 10.31 5.49 -0.62
N ARG A 153 10.71 4.98 0.56
CA ARG A 153 10.33 5.58 1.85
C ARG A 153 10.84 7.01 1.97
N ALA A 154 12.11 7.25 1.64
CA ALA A 154 12.69 8.59 1.67
C ALA A 154 11.96 9.54 0.71
N THR A 155 11.66 9.08 -0.51
CA THR A 155 10.91 9.90 -1.48
C THR A 155 9.53 10.27 -0.97
N LEU A 156 8.82 9.33 -0.33
CA LEU A 156 7.52 9.60 0.27
C LEU A 156 7.61 10.71 1.34
N LEU A 157 8.55 10.57 2.27
CA LEU A 157 8.75 11.52 3.36
C LEU A 157 9.18 12.90 2.85
N ILE A 158 10.14 12.96 1.92
CA ILE A 158 10.62 14.22 1.34
C ILE A 158 9.53 14.94 0.56
N ARG A 159 8.68 14.22 -0.17
CA ARG A 159 7.66 14.83 -1.05
C ARG A 159 6.38 15.20 -0.32
N TRP A 160 5.95 14.38 0.64
CA TRP A 160 4.62 14.51 1.24
C TRP A 160 4.59 14.37 2.77
N GLY A 161 5.73 14.15 3.44
CA GLY A 161 5.80 13.96 4.89
C GLY A 161 5.16 15.08 5.69
N ASP A 162 5.57 16.33 5.44
CA ASP A 162 5.01 17.51 6.15
C ASP A 162 3.50 17.64 5.97
N ALA A 163 3.01 17.40 4.74
CA ALA A 163 1.59 17.47 4.42
C ALA A 163 0.79 16.31 5.06
N LEU A 164 1.38 15.12 5.15
CA LEU A 164 0.80 13.96 5.84
C LEU A 164 0.70 14.20 7.35
N THR A 165 1.75 14.76 7.96
CA THR A 165 1.76 15.17 9.37
C THR A 165 0.72 16.24 9.65
N GLY A 166 0.67 17.31 8.84
CA GLY A 166 -0.34 18.36 8.97
C GLY A 166 -1.77 17.86 8.77
N HIS A 167 -1.98 16.90 7.86
CA HIS A 167 -3.30 16.29 7.66
C HIS A 167 -3.75 15.44 8.86
N THR A 168 -2.82 14.78 9.53
CA THR A 168 -3.09 14.00 10.74
C THR A 168 -3.54 14.91 11.87
N ASN A 169 -2.84 16.03 12.11
CA ASN A 169 -3.15 16.98 13.18
C ASN A 169 -4.50 17.71 12.97
N SER A 170 -4.75 18.25 11.77
CA SER A 170 -5.98 19.01 11.45
C SER A 170 -7.29 18.21 11.52
N SER A 171 -7.20 16.88 11.49
CA SER A 171 -8.38 16.00 11.54
C SER A 171 -8.79 15.63 12.96
N ILE A 172 -7.88 15.78 13.94
CA ILE A 172 -8.18 15.58 15.37
C ILE A 172 -9.10 16.70 15.86
N GLU A 173 -9.00 17.89 15.26
CA GLU A 173 -9.78 19.08 15.63
C GLU A 173 -11.23 19.06 15.13
N ASN A 174 -11.61 18.14 14.22
CA ASN A 174 -12.94 18.10 13.58
C ASN A 174 -13.65 16.75 13.76
N GLU A 175 -14.21 16.50 14.95
CA GLU A 175 -14.86 15.22 15.32
C GLU A 175 -16.11 14.85 14.49
N GLU A 176 -16.85 15.85 14.00
CA GLU A 176 -18.13 15.67 13.31
C GLU A 176 -17.99 14.98 11.94
N THR A 177 -16.85 15.16 11.26
CA THR A 177 -16.56 14.54 9.94
C THR A 177 -15.53 13.41 10.03
N ALA A 178 -15.10 13.04 11.24
CA ALA A 178 -14.09 12.02 11.46
C ALA A 178 -14.58 10.63 11.02
N SER A 179 -13.82 9.97 10.16
CA SER A 179 -14.06 8.57 9.80
C SER A 179 -14.08 7.67 11.04
N HIS A 180 -14.76 6.52 10.95
CA HIS A 180 -14.85 5.58 12.05
C HIS A 180 -13.48 5.21 12.66
N GLY A 181 -12.47 4.98 11.81
CA GLY A 181 -11.11 4.66 12.25
C GLY A 181 -10.43 5.80 13.02
N LEU A 182 -10.71 7.07 12.69
CA LEU A 182 -10.16 8.22 13.43
C LEU A 182 -10.76 8.35 14.83
N ARG A 183 -12.07 8.10 14.95
CA ARG A 183 -12.75 8.12 16.25
C ARG A 183 -12.20 7.03 17.18
N VAL A 184 -11.95 5.85 16.64
CA VAL A 184 -11.35 4.72 17.39
C VAL A 184 -9.89 5.02 17.76
N ALA A 185 -9.10 5.54 16.81
CA ALA A 185 -7.72 5.97 17.04
C ALA A 185 -7.64 7.01 18.17
N ALA A 186 -8.50 8.03 18.15
CA ALA A 186 -8.56 9.06 19.19
C ALA A 186 -9.01 8.48 20.55
N ARG A 187 -10.07 7.66 20.57
CA ARG A 187 -10.60 7.06 21.80
C ARG A 187 -9.60 6.13 22.49
N HIS A 188 -8.81 5.38 21.73
CA HIS A 188 -7.89 4.37 22.24
C HIS A 188 -6.43 4.78 22.18
N ALA A 189 -6.12 6.03 21.78
CA ALA A 189 -4.78 6.55 21.58
C ALA A 189 -3.88 5.62 20.74
N VAL A 190 -4.42 5.08 19.65
CA VAL A 190 -3.72 4.14 18.76
C VAL A 190 -3.59 4.69 17.36
N GLY A 191 -2.40 4.48 16.77
CA GLY A 191 -2.10 4.99 15.44
C GLY A 191 -2.88 4.30 14.34
N GLY A 192 -3.60 5.10 13.56
CA GLY A 192 -4.31 4.64 12.37
C GLY A 192 -3.47 4.73 11.10
N ALA A 193 -4.06 4.34 9.97
CA ALA A 193 -3.39 4.37 8.66
C ALA A 193 -2.75 5.73 8.30
N ARG A 194 -3.28 6.85 8.83
CA ARG A 194 -2.72 8.19 8.60
C ARG A 194 -1.42 8.44 9.36
N GLU A 195 -1.35 7.99 10.60
CA GLU A 195 -0.12 8.09 11.41
C GLU A 195 0.97 7.22 10.81
N GLU A 196 0.63 5.99 10.39
CA GLU A 196 1.50 5.15 9.55
C GLU A 196 2.03 5.95 8.35
N GLY A 197 1.15 6.63 7.60
CA GLY A 197 1.56 7.47 6.47
C GLY A 197 2.51 8.61 6.85
N ALA A 198 2.22 9.34 7.94
CA ALA A 198 3.04 10.45 8.41
C ALA A 198 4.45 10.01 8.84
N LEU A 199 4.57 8.81 9.42
CA LEU A 199 5.84 8.18 9.80
C LEU A 199 6.53 7.43 8.64
N GLY A 200 5.95 7.48 7.44
CA GLY A 200 6.49 6.83 6.25
C GLY A 200 6.38 5.31 6.29
N PHE A 201 5.26 4.80 6.80
CA PHE A 201 4.85 3.39 6.86
C PHE A 201 5.87 2.46 7.55
N PRO A 202 6.29 2.75 8.81
CA PRO A 202 7.25 1.91 9.53
C PRO A 202 6.79 0.45 9.57
N SER A 203 5.50 0.16 9.72
CA SER A 203 5.01 -1.22 9.75
C SER A 203 5.24 -1.98 8.44
N VAL A 204 5.26 -1.29 7.30
CA VAL A 204 5.61 -1.89 6.00
C VAL A 204 7.11 -2.17 5.93
N PHE A 205 7.94 -1.17 6.25
CA PHE A 205 9.38 -1.22 5.98
C PHE A 205 10.21 -1.89 7.07
N GLU A 206 9.74 -1.89 8.31
CA GLU A 206 10.49 -2.35 9.49
C GLU A 206 9.93 -3.67 10.06
N ILE A 207 8.68 -4.03 9.75
CA ILE A 207 8.04 -5.26 10.24
C ILE A 207 7.75 -6.23 9.10
N ALA A 208 6.83 -5.87 8.21
CA ALA A 208 6.30 -6.81 7.22
C ALA A 208 7.34 -7.19 6.15
N LEU A 209 8.01 -6.21 5.55
CA LEU A 209 9.00 -6.46 4.50
C LEU A 209 10.21 -7.26 5.01
N PRO A 210 10.82 -6.95 6.17
CA PRO A 210 11.85 -7.78 6.75
C PRO A 210 11.38 -9.21 7.05
N GLN A 211 10.16 -9.39 7.57
CA GLN A 211 9.62 -10.73 7.83
C GLN A 211 9.41 -11.53 6.54
N LEU A 212 8.87 -10.92 5.48
CA LEU A 212 8.74 -11.54 4.16
C LEU A 212 10.11 -12.03 3.66
N GLN A 213 11.11 -11.14 3.70
CA GLN A 213 12.46 -11.43 3.21
C GLN A 213 13.15 -12.51 4.05
N ALA A 214 13.05 -12.45 5.38
CA ALA A 214 13.61 -13.46 6.27
C ALA A 214 12.99 -14.84 6.03
N THR A 215 11.68 -14.88 5.79
CA THR A 215 10.95 -16.13 5.51
C THR A 215 11.41 -16.77 4.20
N LEU A 216 11.53 -15.96 3.14
CA LEU A 216 12.05 -16.41 1.84
C LEU A 216 13.53 -16.82 1.91
N ALA A 217 14.36 -16.06 2.64
CA ALA A 217 15.79 -16.35 2.80
C ALA A 217 16.03 -17.67 3.55
N ALA A 218 15.07 -18.07 4.40
CA ALA A 218 15.08 -19.36 5.08
C ALA A 218 14.50 -20.50 4.22
N GLY A 219 14.30 -20.29 2.91
CA GLY A 219 13.91 -21.31 1.93
C GLY A 219 12.42 -21.62 1.86
N ARG A 220 11.56 -20.88 2.58
CA ARG A 220 10.10 -21.03 2.53
C ARG A 220 9.53 -20.26 1.35
N ASP A 221 8.34 -20.67 0.88
CA ASP A 221 7.72 -20.09 -0.30
C ASP A 221 7.04 -18.73 -0.03
N TRP A 222 6.50 -18.13 -1.09
CA TRP A 222 5.80 -16.84 -1.02
C TRP A 222 4.51 -16.89 -0.20
N HIS A 223 3.85 -18.05 -0.14
CA HIS A 223 2.64 -18.20 0.67
C HIS A 223 3.00 -18.12 2.15
N CYS A 224 3.97 -18.92 2.60
CA CYS A 224 4.50 -18.92 3.95
C CYS A 224 5.04 -17.54 4.36
N ALA A 225 5.76 -16.86 3.46
CA ALA A 225 6.25 -15.51 3.70
C ALA A 225 5.11 -14.54 4.05
N LYS A 226 4.02 -14.56 3.27
CA LYS A 226 2.85 -13.69 3.54
C LYS A 226 2.15 -14.03 4.85
N ILE A 227 2.05 -15.31 5.20
CA ILE A 227 1.49 -15.74 6.49
C ILE A 227 2.34 -15.18 7.63
N ASP A 228 3.64 -15.45 7.65
CA ASP A 228 4.53 -14.97 8.72
C ASP A 228 4.52 -13.44 8.82
N ALA A 229 4.50 -12.73 7.68
CA ALA A 229 4.42 -11.28 7.65
C ALA A 229 3.08 -10.73 8.20
N LEU A 230 1.95 -11.40 7.90
CA LEU A 230 0.65 -11.03 8.47
C LEU A 230 0.65 -11.19 9.98
N PHE A 231 1.16 -12.31 10.48
CA PHE A 231 1.31 -12.56 11.92
C PHE A 231 2.27 -11.57 12.58
N ALA A 232 3.38 -11.21 11.93
CA ALA A 232 4.29 -10.18 12.43
C ALA A 232 3.61 -8.80 12.53
N LEU A 233 2.79 -8.42 11.55
CA LEU A 233 1.99 -7.20 11.62
C LEU A 233 0.98 -7.25 12.77
N MET A 234 0.20 -8.32 12.90
CA MET A 234 -0.78 -8.47 13.99
C MET A 234 -0.14 -8.47 15.38
N ALA A 235 1.11 -8.92 15.52
CA ALA A 235 1.85 -8.92 16.78
C ALA A 235 2.31 -7.53 17.26
N HIS A 236 2.39 -6.55 16.36
CA HIS A 236 3.04 -5.25 16.61
C HIS A 236 2.17 -4.03 16.28
N VAL A 237 1.27 -4.15 15.31
CA VAL A 237 0.44 -3.03 14.83
C VAL A 237 -0.79 -2.86 15.70
N SER A 238 -1.06 -1.62 16.09
CA SER A 238 -2.30 -1.24 16.77
C SER A 238 -3.43 -1.08 15.75
N ASP A 239 -4.14 -2.17 15.46
CA ASP A 239 -5.17 -2.18 14.42
C ASP A 239 -6.51 -1.59 14.89
N THR A 240 -6.85 -0.41 14.37
CA THR A 240 -8.12 0.27 14.71
C THR A 240 -9.38 -0.57 14.44
N ASN A 241 -9.37 -1.51 13.49
CA ASN A 241 -10.53 -2.39 13.26
C ASN A 241 -10.70 -3.41 14.40
N VAL A 242 -9.59 -3.88 14.97
CA VAL A 242 -9.59 -4.78 16.13
C VAL A 242 -10.06 -4.02 17.37
N TYR A 243 -9.52 -2.83 17.62
CA TYR A 243 -9.95 -1.99 18.75
C TYR A 243 -11.44 -1.64 18.66
N HIS A 244 -11.95 -1.37 17.46
CA HIS A 244 -13.36 -1.11 17.27
C HIS A 244 -14.24 -2.30 17.70
N ARG A 245 -13.85 -3.51 17.30
CA ARG A 245 -14.67 -4.72 17.46
C ARG A 245 -14.53 -5.37 18.84
N GLY A 246 -13.30 -5.41 19.37
CA GLY A 246 -12.97 -6.12 20.61
C GLY A 246 -12.34 -5.26 21.70
N GLY A 247 -12.19 -3.95 21.49
CA GLY A 247 -11.52 -3.05 22.44
C GLY A 247 -10.06 -3.44 22.70
N ALA A 248 -9.52 -2.95 23.82
CA ALA A 248 -8.15 -3.24 24.22
C ALA A 248 -7.91 -4.73 24.51
N ALA A 249 -8.92 -5.44 25.04
CA ALA A 249 -8.82 -6.88 25.30
C ALA A 249 -8.70 -7.69 24.00
N GLY A 250 -9.50 -7.35 22.97
CA GLY A 250 -9.39 -7.95 21.64
C GLY A 250 -8.05 -7.66 20.99
N ALA A 251 -7.55 -6.43 21.08
CA ALA A 251 -6.23 -6.07 20.57
C ALA A 251 -5.10 -6.84 21.26
N ALA A 252 -5.14 -6.95 22.59
CA ALA A 252 -4.18 -7.74 23.36
C ALA A 252 -4.21 -9.23 22.97
N LEU A 253 -5.40 -9.80 22.77
CA LEU A 253 -5.53 -11.19 22.31
C LEU A 253 -4.94 -11.39 20.91
N VAL A 254 -5.21 -10.48 19.97
CA VAL A 254 -4.64 -10.55 18.61
C VAL A 254 -3.12 -10.54 18.67
N GLN A 255 -2.54 -9.63 19.45
CA GLN A 255 -1.09 -9.53 19.62
C GLN A 255 -0.51 -10.78 20.30
N GLN A 256 -1.17 -11.27 21.35
CA GLN A 256 -0.73 -12.46 22.07
C GLN A 256 -0.70 -13.69 21.15
N ARG A 257 -1.82 -14.02 20.49
CA ARG A 257 -1.89 -15.17 19.58
C ARG A 257 -0.91 -15.07 18.44
N SER A 258 -0.69 -13.86 17.94
CA SER A 258 0.26 -13.67 16.86
C SER A 258 1.71 -13.86 17.29
N ARG A 259 2.06 -13.41 18.50
CA ARG A 259 3.37 -13.66 19.11
C ARG A 259 3.59 -15.14 19.42
N GLU A 260 2.56 -15.83 19.92
CA GLU A 260 2.60 -17.28 20.18
C GLU A 260 2.85 -18.07 18.89
N PHE A 261 2.16 -17.73 17.79
CA PHE A 261 2.38 -18.35 16.48
C PHE A 261 3.83 -18.19 16.01
N LEU A 262 4.36 -16.96 16.06
CA LEU A 262 5.73 -16.66 15.63
C LEU A 262 6.78 -17.31 16.54
N ALA A 263 6.58 -17.28 17.87
CA ALA A 263 7.46 -17.91 18.84
C ALA A 263 7.48 -19.45 18.69
N GLY A 264 6.36 -20.03 18.24
CA GLY A 264 6.26 -21.44 17.87
C GLY A 264 6.91 -21.78 16.52
N GLY A 265 7.71 -20.90 15.93
CA GLY A 265 8.42 -21.11 14.66
C GLY A 265 7.68 -20.59 13.42
N GLY A 266 6.51 -19.97 13.57
CA GLY A 266 5.70 -19.51 12.45
C GLY A 266 5.46 -20.62 11.43
N THR A 267 5.61 -20.31 10.15
CA THR A 267 5.48 -21.28 9.05
C THR A 267 6.62 -22.29 8.94
N ALA A 268 7.68 -22.19 9.75
CA ALA A 268 8.74 -23.21 9.78
C ALA A 268 8.33 -24.46 10.57
N ASP A 269 7.30 -24.37 11.40
CA ASP A 269 6.81 -25.51 12.17
C ASP A 269 5.91 -26.42 11.30
N PRO A 270 6.07 -27.75 11.32
CA PRO A 270 5.26 -28.66 10.52
C PRO A 270 3.74 -28.57 10.75
N ALA A 271 3.29 -28.13 11.93
CA ALA A 271 1.89 -27.97 12.31
C ALA A 271 1.40 -26.51 12.20
N TRP A 272 2.14 -25.63 11.52
CA TRP A 272 1.80 -24.20 11.41
C TRP A 272 0.39 -23.98 10.87
N LEU A 273 -0.04 -24.78 9.88
CA LEU A 273 -1.33 -24.60 9.21
C LEU A 273 -2.48 -24.77 10.20
N VAL A 274 -2.49 -25.88 10.93
CA VAL A 274 -3.51 -26.18 11.97
C VAL A 274 -3.54 -25.09 13.04
N ARG A 275 -2.38 -24.57 13.44
CA ARG A 275 -2.32 -23.49 14.43
C ARG A 275 -2.83 -22.16 13.88
N ALA A 276 -2.49 -21.82 12.64
CA ALA A 276 -2.99 -20.61 12.00
C ALA A 276 -4.51 -20.68 11.77
N GLU A 277 -5.06 -21.84 11.43
CA GLU A 277 -6.50 -22.10 11.35
C GLU A 277 -7.18 -21.95 12.72
N ALA A 278 -6.59 -22.52 13.78
CA ALA A 278 -7.10 -22.36 15.14
C ALA A 278 -7.15 -20.89 15.58
N VAL A 279 -6.09 -20.12 15.31
CA VAL A 279 -6.07 -18.66 15.57
C VAL A 279 -7.12 -17.94 14.72
N HIS A 280 -7.30 -18.36 13.47
CA HIS A 280 -8.33 -17.80 12.60
C HIS A 280 -9.73 -18.01 13.17
N HIS A 281 -10.10 -19.23 13.53
CA HIS A 281 -11.41 -19.53 14.11
C HIS A 281 -11.64 -18.80 15.44
N GLU A 282 -10.63 -18.72 16.32
CA GLU A 282 -10.76 -17.94 17.56
C GLU A 282 -11.06 -16.45 17.28
N PHE A 283 -10.44 -15.86 16.25
CA PHE A 283 -10.71 -14.47 15.89
C PHE A 283 -12.11 -14.31 15.30
N VAL A 284 -12.58 -15.26 14.49
CA VAL A 284 -13.95 -15.27 13.94
C VAL A 284 -14.99 -15.34 15.06
N GLU A 285 -14.84 -16.28 16.00
CA GLU A 285 -15.73 -16.46 17.15
C GLU A 285 -15.82 -15.18 18.01
N ARG A 286 -14.70 -14.48 18.17
CA ARG A 286 -14.60 -13.23 18.92
C ARG A 286 -14.87 -11.97 18.09
N ARG A 287 -15.24 -12.14 16.81
CA ARG A 287 -15.50 -11.07 15.83
C ARG A 287 -14.35 -10.08 15.67
N LEU A 288 -13.10 -10.53 15.85
CA LEU A 288 -11.89 -9.72 15.71
C LEU A 288 -11.43 -9.71 14.24
N SER A 289 -11.14 -8.54 13.68
CA SER A 289 -10.71 -8.41 12.29
C SER A 289 -9.51 -7.46 12.17
N PRO A 290 -8.29 -7.99 12.01
CA PRO A 290 -7.06 -7.22 11.83
C PRO A 290 -6.91 -6.67 10.40
N GLY A 291 -7.87 -5.83 9.98
CA GLY A 291 -7.94 -5.32 8.60
C GLY A 291 -6.82 -4.32 8.23
N GLY A 292 -6.34 -3.53 9.19
CA GLY A 292 -5.19 -2.66 9.00
C GLY A 292 -3.90 -3.45 8.78
N ALA A 293 -3.71 -4.55 9.52
CA ALA A 293 -2.59 -5.48 9.25
C ALA A 293 -2.68 -6.08 7.83
N ALA A 294 -3.89 -6.40 7.36
CA ALA A 294 -4.11 -6.91 6.02
C ALA A 294 -3.75 -5.87 4.93
N ASP A 295 -4.19 -4.61 5.09
CA ASP A 295 -3.82 -3.51 4.19
C ASP A 295 -2.28 -3.30 4.12
N LEU A 296 -1.61 -3.36 5.27
CA LEU A 296 -0.15 -3.23 5.37
C LEU A 296 0.60 -4.42 4.75
N LEU A 297 0.05 -5.64 4.84
CA LEU A 297 0.59 -6.81 4.15
C LEU A 297 0.58 -6.61 2.62
N ALA A 298 -0.53 -6.14 2.07
CA ALA A 298 -0.62 -5.85 0.63
C ALA A 298 0.40 -4.78 0.20
N ALA A 299 0.60 -3.75 1.03
CA ALA A 299 1.63 -2.74 0.80
C ALA A 299 3.05 -3.34 0.82
N ALA A 300 3.36 -4.23 1.77
CA ALA A 300 4.65 -4.91 1.82
C ALA A 300 4.89 -5.83 0.62
N CYS A 301 3.85 -6.55 0.16
CA CYS A 301 3.91 -7.36 -1.06
C CYS A 301 4.22 -6.50 -2.30
N LEU A 302 3.62 -5.31 -2.40
CA LEU A 302 3.91 -4.35 -3.47
C LEU A 302 5.38 -3.92 -3.45
N ILE A 303 5.89 -3.50 -2.29
CA ILE A 303 7.28 -3.05 -2.15
C ILE A 303 8.26 -4.19 -2.47
N HIS A 304 7.99 -5.41 -1.99
CA HIS A 304 8.80 -6.58 -2.30
C HIS A 304 8.83 -6.83 -3.82
N THR A 305 7.67 -6.82 -4.48
CA THR A 305 7.57 -7.07 -5.93
C THR A 305 8.33 -6.02 -6.75
N VAL A 306 8.16 -4.74 -6.40
CA VAL A 306 8.75 -3.62 -7.14
C VAL A 306 10.27 -3.55 -6.96
N CYS A 307 10.78 -3.84 -5.76
CA CYS A 307 12.21 -3.80 -5.46
C CYS A 307 12.94 -5.11 -5.79
N GLY A 308 12.23 -6.24 -5.84
CA GLY A 308 12.81 -7.56 -6.04
C GLY A 308 13.22 -7.87 -7.49
N GLY A 309 12.60 -7.20 -8.47
CA GLY A 309 12.81 -7.38 -9.91
C GLY A 309 12.38 -8.76 -10.42
N GLU A 310 11.40 -8.82 -11.33
CA GLU A 310 11.00 -9.96 -12.20
C GLU A 310 11.55 -11.37 -11.85
N ARG A 311 11.34 -11.83 -10.62
CA ARG A 311 11.65 -13.20 -10.19
C ARG A 311 10.41 -13.84 -9.59
N GLN A 312 9.36 -13.91 -10.40
CA GLN A 312 8.27 -14.87 -10.23
C GLN A 312 7.83 -15.30 -11.63
N ALA A 313 8.55 -16.29 -12.17
CA ALA A 313 8.00 -17.22 -13.15
C ALA A 313 7.00 -18.14 -12.44
#